data_AF-A0A1I7U4Y8-F1
#
_entry.id   AF-A0A1I7U4Y8-F1
#
_cell.length_a   1.000
_cell.length_b   1.000
_cell.length_c   1.000
_cell.angle_alpha   90.00
_cell.angle_beta   90.00
_cell.angle_gamma   90.00
#
_symmetry.space_group_name_H-M   'P 1'
#
loop_
_entity.id
_entity.type
_entity.pdbx_description
1 polymer ?
#
loop_
_entity_poly.entity_id
_entity_poly.type
_entity_poly.pdbx_seq_one_letter_code
_entity_poly.pdbx_strand_id
1 'polypeptide(L)'
;MDVDDVWDDSALIEMYEQSLKEVNKSRSVAEKKYTGEDGHTYTWKIGSKCMAPYEENGKTSYYAAKIDSIAENDEVEVTFLYYGNTTTTHLKELWIDEAAIAEAETSEKKETAKASSSKSSPSFGAPPPPIPSFAPPVPPNIIAMAPKDQREAMNSMLMSWYMSGYHTGYYQAMADNQQQQNKH
;
A
#
# COMPACT_ATOMS: atom_id res chain seq x y z
N MET A 1 28.36 21.07 -35.45
CA MET A 1 27.95 19.77 -34.90
C MET A 1 27.73 20.04 -33.44
N ASP A 2 26.50 20.38 -33.12
CA ASP A 2 26.09 20.87 -31.81
C ASP A 2 26.11 19.72 -30.81
N VAL A 3 26.80 19.92 -29.70
CA VAL A 3 27.17 18.88 -28.72
C VAL A 3 25.98 18.58 -27.78
N ASP A 4 24.89 19.31 -27.91
CA ASP A 4 23.68 19.21 -27.09
C ASP A 4 22.76 18.04 -27.50
N ASP A 5 23.06 17.32 -28.58
CA ASP A 5 22.25 16.22 -29.15
C ASP A 5 22.74 14.82 -28.72
N VAL A 6 23.74 14.74 -27.83
CA VAL A 6 24.39 13.46 -27.43
C VAL A 6 23.72 12.82 -26.21
N TRP A 7 23.01 13.59 -25.38
CA TRP A 7 22.33 13.06 -24.20
C TRP A 7 21.03 13.83 -23.94
N ASP A 8 20.04 13.57 -24.78
CA ASP A 8 18.67 13.99 -24.54
C ASP A 8 18.07 13.15 -23.39
N ASP A 9 18.07 13.71 -22.18
CA ASP A 9 17.51 13.09 -20.98
C ASP A 9 15.97 13.02 -21.02
N SER A 10 15.34 13.67 -22.00
CA SER A 10 13.90 13.61 -22.25
C SER A 10 13.41 12.18 -22.49
N ALA A 11 14.20 11.32 -23.12
CA ALA A 11 13.82 9.93 -23.37
C ALA A 11 13.70 9.09 -22.08
N LEU A 12 14.53 9.36 -21.07
CA LEU A 12 14.44 8.71 -19.76
C LEU A 12 13.21 9.20 -18.98
N ILE A 13 12.93 10.50 -19.06
CA ILE A 13 11.75 11.12 -18.45
C ILE A 13 10.48 10.58 -19.12
N GLU A 14 10.44 10.52 -20.44
CA GLU A 14 9.29 10.04 -21.22
C GLU A 14 8.98 8.56 -20.93
N MET A 15 10.00 7.69 -20.89
CA MET A 15 9.79 6.29 -20.51
C MET A 15 9.29 6.14 -19.07
N TYR A 16 9.80 6.94 -18.13
CA TYR A 16 9.32 6.92 -16.75
C TYR A 16 7.85 7.36 -16.67
N GLU A 17 7.49 8.46 -17.34
CA GLU A 17 6.11 8.92 -17.43
C GLU A 17 5.18 7.89 -18.11
N GLN A 18 5.66 7.24 -19.17
CA GLN A 18 4.93 6.18 -19.86
C GLN A 18 4.71 4.97 -18.94
N SER A 19 5.74 4.57 -18.18
CA SER A 19 5.62 3.49 -17.21
C SER A 19 4.64 3.81 -16.08
N LEU A 20 4.61 5.06 -15.59
CA LEU A 20 3.61 5.50 -14.62
C LEU A 20 2.19 5.48 -15.20
N LYS A 21 2.02 5.87 -16.46
CA LYS A 21 0.74 5.79 -17.16
C LYS A 21 0.29 4.34 -17.33
N GLU A 22 1.20 3.44 -17.68
CA GLU A 22 0.91 2.01 -17.84
C GLU A 22 0.61 1.32 -16.51
N VAL A 23 1.34 1.66 -15.44
CA VAL A 23 1.06 1.18 -14.08
C VAL A 23 -0.28 1.71 -13.60
N ASN A 24 -0.59 3.00 -13.81
CA ASN A 24 -1.87 3.56 -13.36
C ASN A 24 -3.06 3.04 -14.20
N LYS A 25 -2.82 2.76 -15.49
CA LYS A 25 -3.81 2.15 -16.41
C LYS A 25 -4.04 0.68 -16.13
N SER A 26 -3.00 -0.07 -15.76
CA SER A 26 -3.10 -1.49 -15.39
C SER A 26 -3.57 -1.70 -13.94
N ARG A 27 -3.42 -0.69 -13.07
CA ARG A 27 -3.74 -0.82 -11.64
C ARG A 27 -5.20 -0.59 -11.30
N SER A 28 -6.00 0.12 -12.11
CA SER A 28 -7.44 0.22 -11.86
C SER A 28 -8.18 1.08 -12.89
N VAL A 29 -9.32 0.60 -13.35
CA VAL A 29 -10.35 1.49 -13.92
C VAL A 29 -10.86 2.37 -12.77
N ALA A 30 -10.49 3.66 -12.78
CA ALA A 30 -10.77 4.58 -11.67
C ALA A 30 -12.27 4.74 -11.34
N GLU A 31 -13.13 4.56 -12.35
CA GLU A 31 -14.58 4.57 -12.19
C GLU A 31 -15.24 3.67 -13.23
N LYS A 32 -16.19 2.84 -12.80
CA LYS A 32 -16.96 1.96 -13.68
C LYS A 32 -18.44 2.15 -13.42
N LYS A 33 -19.17 2.49 -14.48
CA LYS A 33 -20.63 2.59 -14.44
C LYS A 33 -21.22 1.21 -14.68
N TYR A 34 -22.09 0.79 -13.78
CA TYR A 34 -22.83 -0.45 -13.89
C TYR A 34 -24.31 -0.14 -13.92
N THR A 35 -25.00 -0.57 -14.97
CA THR A 35 -26.45 -0.46 -15.04
C THR A 35 -27.03 -1.80 -14.60
N GLY A 36 -27.66 -1.80 -13.42
CA GLY A 36 -28.37 -2.97 -12.91
C GLY A 36 -29.60 -3.29 -13.77
N GLU A 37 -30.10 -4.51 -13.61
CA GLU A 37 -31.29 -5.01 -14.32
C GLU A 37 -32.55 -4.16 -14.00
N ASP A 38 -32.55 -3.51 -12.84
CA ASP A 38 -33.58 -2.57 -12.37
C ASP A 38 -33.53 -1.21 -13.08
N GLY A 39 -32.61 -1.00 -14.03
CA GLY A 39 -32.42 0.27 -14.75
C GLY A 39 -31.67 1.35 -13.96
N HIS A 40 -31.28 1.06 -12.72
CA HIS A 40 -30.47 1.96 -11.90
C HIS A 40 -29.00 1.90 -12.30
N THR A 41 -28.43 3.05 -12.67
CA THR A 41 -27.00 3.19 -13.00
C THR A 41 -26.20 3.54 -11.75
N TYR A 42 -25.40 2.60 -11.27
CA TYR A 42 -24.45 2.78 -10.19
C TYR A 42 -23.09 3.20 -10.75
N THR A 43 -22.50 4.25 -10.19
CA THR A 43 -21.13 4.66 -10.54
C THR A 43 -20.21 4.23 -9.42
N TRP A 44 -19.46 3.14 -9.65
CA TRP A 44 -18.52 2.60 -8.69
C TRP A 44 -17.16 3.27 -8.86
N LYS A 45 -16.58 3.74 -7.76
CA LYS A 45 -15.25 4.35 -7.71
C LYS A 45 -14.39 3.63 -6.69
N ILE A 46 -13.08 3.68 -6.88
CA ILE A 46 -12.13 3.17 -5.91
C ILE A 46 -12.29 3.96 -4.62
N GLY A 47 -12.46 3.25 -3.51
CA GLY A 47 -12.71 3.80 -2.20
C GLY A 47 -14.19 4.06 -1.88
N SER A 48 -15.11 3.82 -2.81
CA SER A 48 -16.54 3.87 -2.51
C SER A 48 -16.94 2.75 -1.56
N LYS A 49 -17.90 3.04 -0.70
CA LYS A 49 -18.52 2.06 0.20
C LYS A 49 -19.60 1.30 -0.54
N CYS A 50 -19.64 0.00 -0.34
CA CYS A 50 -20.55 -0.92 -0.99
C CYS A 50 -20.91 -2.07 -0.05
N MET A 51 -21.99 -2.78 -0.32
CA MET A 51 -22.25 -4.06 0.32
C MET A 51 -21.79 -5.19 -0.59
N ALA A 52 -20.91 -6.03 -0.07
CA ALA A 52 -20.35 -7.16 -0.79
C ALA A 52 -20.82 -8.49 -0.19
N PRO A 53 -21.07 -9.52 -1.01
CA PRO A 53 -21.40 -10.85 -0.52
C PRO A 53 -20.20 -11.50 0.14
N TYR A 54 -20.46 -12.19 1.24
CA TYR A 54 -19.51 -13.03 1.96
C TYR A 54 -20.16 -14.39 2.20
N GLU A 55 -19.49 -15.45 1.77
CA GLU A 55 -19.96 -16.80 2.00
C GLU A 55 -19.40 -17.34 3.33
N GLU A 56 -20.29 -17.61 4.28
CA GLU A 56 -19.94 -18.29 5.52
C GLU A 56 -20.85 -19.50 5.70
N ASN A 57 -20.26 -20.69 5.80
CA ASN A 57 -20.98 -21.96 6.00
C ASN A 57 -22.07 -22.25 4.93
N GLY A 58 -21.80 -21.89 3.66
CA GLY A 58 -22.74 -22.08 2.55
C GLY A 58 -23.91 -21.10 2.55
N LYS A 59 -23.84 -20.01 3.34
CA LYS A 59 -24.82 -18.93 3.34
C LYS A 59 -24.15 -17.62 2.91
N THR A 60 -24.63 -17.04 1.82
CA THR A 60 -24.20 -15.72 1.35
C THR A 60 -24.83 -14.63 2.22
N SER A 61 -24.01 -13.93 2.98
CA SER A 61 -24.42 -12.77 3.80
C SER A 61 -23.71 -11.52 3.27
N TYR A 62 -24.41 -10.39 3.22
CA TYR A 62 -23.84 -9.16 2.67
C TYR A 62 -23.33 -8.26 3.80
N TYR A 63 -22.10 -7.77 3.65
CA TYR A 63 -21.47 -6.90 4.64
C TYR A 63 -20.92 -5.63 4.01
N ALA A 64 -20.84 -4.57 4.80
CA ALA A 64 -20.26 -3.30 4.38
C ALA A 64 -18.76 -3.48 4.08
N ALA A 65 -18.38 -3.08 2.88
CA ALA A 65 -17.04 -3.18 2.34
C ALA A 65 -16.65 -1.89 1.61
N LYS A 66 -15.36 -1.77 1.33
CA LYS A 66 -14.76 -0.68 0.57
C LYS A 66 -14.11 -1.26 -0.68
N ILE A 67 -14.34 -0.62 -1.83
CA ILE A 67 -13.70 -1.01 -3.10
C ILE A 67 -12.24 -0.59 -3.08
N ASP A 68 -11.31 -1.52 -3.26
CA ASP A 68 -9.87 -1.23 -3.34
C ASP A 68 -9.35 -1.30 -4.77
N SER A 69 -9.91 -2.16 -5.61
CA SER A 69 -9.54 -2.25 -7.03
C SER A 69 -10.71 -2.71 -7.89
N ILE A 70 -10.80 -2.17 -9.11
CA ILE A 70 -11.77 -2.56 -10.13
C ILE A 70 -11.00 -3.10 -11.33
N ALA A 71 -11.17 -4.39 -11.61
CA ALA A 71 -10.56 -5.06 -12.75
C ALA A 71 -11.40 -4.88 -14.03
N GLU A 72 -10.77 -5.15 -15.18
CA GLU A 72 -11.41 -5.03 -16.49
C GLU A 72 -12.54 -6.06 -16.67
N ASN A 73 -12.41 -7.25 -16.07
CA ASN A 73 -13.33 -8.40 -16.16
C ASN A 73 -14.62 -8.29 -15.30
N ASP A 74 -15.02 -7.08 -14.90
CA ASP A 74 -16.11 -6.86 -13.92
C ASP A 74 -15.85 -7.47 -12.53
N GLU A 75 -14.62 -7.90 -12.26
CA GLU A 75 -14.17 -8.32 -10.93
C GLU A 75 -13.73 -7.11 -10.12
N VAL A 76 -14.06 -7.11 -8.85
CA VAL A 76 -13.80 -6.03 -7.91
C VAL A 76 -13.20 -6.64 -6.66
N GLU A 77 -12.06 -6.10 -6.25
CA GLU A 77 -11.46 -6.41 -4.97
C GLU A 77 -12.00 -5.43 -3.93
N VAL A 78 -12.63 -5.97 -2.89
CA VAL A 78 -13.25 -5.21 -1.82
C VAL A 78 -12.71 -5.66 -0.47
N THR A 79 -12.46 -4.72 0.43
CA THR A 79 -12.09 -4.99 1.84
C THR A 79 -13.29 -4.78 2.74
N PHE A 80 -13.65 -5.79 3.54
CA PHE A 80 -14.72 -5.68 4.53
C PHE A 80 -14.32 -4.77 5.69
N LEU A 81 -15.17 -3.80 6.03
CA LEU A 81 -14.87 -2.79 7.06
C LEU A 81 -14.75 -3.40 8.47
N TYR A 82 -15.59 -4.41 8.78
CA TYR A 82 -15.62 -5.02 10.11
C TYR A 82 -14.48 -6.02 10.38
N TYR A 83 -14.03 -6.75 9.36
CA TYR A 83 -13.12 -7.87 9.52
C TYR A 83 -11.73 -7.62 8.92
N GLY A 84 -11.58 -6.63 8.04
CA GLY A 84 -10.32 -6.35 7.34
C GLY A 84 -9.92 -7.40 6.31
N ASN A 85 -10.79 -8.38 6.03
CA ASN A 85 -10.57 -9.38 4.99
C ASN A 85 -10.82 -8.76 3.61
N THR A 86 -9.94 -9.06 2.65
CA THR A 86 -10.15 -8.76 1.24
C THR A 86 -10.85 -9.92 0.56
N THR A 87 -11.76 -9.61 -0.37
CA THR A 87 -12.39 -10.61 -1.23
C THR A 87 -12.51 -10.08 -2.65
N THR A 88 -12.45 -11.00 -3.61
CA THR A 88 -12.73 -10.70 -5.01
C THR A 88 -14.18 -11.08 -5.28
N THR A 89 -14.97 -10.11 -5.72
CA THR A 89 -16.41 -10.27 -6.04
C THR A 89 -16.73 -9.64 -7.40
N HIS A 90 -17.94 -9.82 -7.91
CA HIS A 90 -18.33 -9.20 -9.18
C HIS A 90 -19.09 -7.89 -8.98
N LEU A 91 -18.91 -6.96 -9.93
CA LEU A 91 -19.57 -5.65 -9.97
C LEU A 91 -21.10 -5.74 -9.95
N LYS A 92 -21.65 -6.90 -10.35
CA LYS A 92 -23.09 -7.18 -10.41
C LYS A 92 -23.71 -7.53 -9.07
N GLU A 93 -22.89 -8.03 -8.15
CA GLU A 93 -23.32 -8.50 -6.82
C GLU A 93 -23.16 -7.40 -5.76
N LEU A 94 -22.52 -6.29 -6.14
CA LEU A 94 -22.35 -5.10 -5.32
C LEU A 94 -23.63 -4.26 -5.34
N TRP A 95 -24.06 -3.84 -4.15
CA TRP A 95 -25.24 -3.01 -3.95
C TRP A 95 -24.96 -1.92 -2.93
N ILE A 96 -25.75 -0.84 -2.99
CA ILE A 96 -25.65 0.30 -2.08
C ILE A 96 -26.88 0.28 -1.18
N ASP A 97 -26.69 -0.03 0.10
CA ASP A 97 -27.69 0.26 1.14
C ASP A 97 -27.16 1.40 2.00
N GLU A 98 -27.70 2.59 1.75
CA GLU A 98 -27.32 3.82 2.42
C GLU A 98 -27.57 3.76 3.94
N ALA A 99 -28.56 2.97 4.39
CA ALA A 99 -28.88 2.81 5.81
C ALA A 99 -27.86 1.93 6.55
N ALA A 100 -27.44 0.82 5.93
CA ALA A 100 -26.46 -0.10 6.51
C ALA A 100 -25.04 0.49 6.55
N ILE A 101 -24.68 1.31 5.55
CA ILE A 101 -23.39 2.00 5.51
C ILE A 101 -23.30 3.08 6.61
N ALA A 102 -24.38 3.83 6.83
CA ALA A 102 -24.43 4.85 7.88
C ALA A 102 -24.31 4.25 9.29
N GLU A 103 -24.90 3.08 9.53
CA GLU A 103 -24.79 2.39 10.82
C GLU A 103 -23.35 1.90 11.09
N ALA A 104 -22.67 1.36 10.07
CA ALA A 104 -21.26 0.94 10.17
C ALA A 104 -20.31 2.11 10.50
N GLU A 105 -20.57 3.30 9.96
CA GLU A 105 -19.81 4.52 10.26
C GLU A 105 -19.94 4.95 11.73
N THR A 106 -21.10 4.72 12.35
CA THR A 106 -21.30 5.08 13.77
C THR A 106 -20.55 4.15 14.73
N SER A 107 -20.25 2.91 14.32
CA SER A 107 -19.50 1.95 15.12
C SER A 107 -17.96 2.11 15.06
N GLU A 108 -17.39 2.81 14.08
CA GLU A 108 -15.93 2.99 13.96
C GLU A 108 -15.28 3.83 15.09
N LYS A 109 -16.07 4.51 15.95
CA LYS A 109 -15.50 5.34 17.03
C LYS A 109 -15.22 4.59 18.34
N LYS A 110 -15.46 3.27 18.45
CA LYS A 110 -15.41 2.62 19.78
C LYS A 110 -14.56 1.37 20.00
N GLU A 111 -14.01 0.70 18.98
CA GLU A 111 -13.33 -0.59 19.20
C GLU A 111 -12.02 -0.78 18.41
N THR A 112 -10.98 0.03 18.67
CA THR A 112 -9.58 -0.35 18.39
C THR A 112 -8.88 -0.95 19.61
N ALA A 113 -9.64 -1.60 20.49
CA ALA A 113 -9.09 -2.31 21.62
C ALA A 113 -9.94 -3.55 21.87
N LYS A 114 -9.58 -4.68 21.23
CA LYS A 114 -9.65 -6.07 21.75
C LYS A 114 -10.11 -7.11 20.72
N ALA A 115 -9.14 -7.86 20.18
CA ALA A 115 -9.18 -9.31 19.89
C ALA A 115 -7.89 -9.66 19.12
N SER A 116 -6.89 -10.32 19.75
CA SER A 116 -6.65 -11.78 19.67
C SER A 116 -6.50 -12.30 18.22
N SER A 117 -5.50 -13.06 17.80
CA SER A 117 -4.62 -14.01 18.48
C SER A 117 -3.52 -14.49 17.52
N SER A 118 -2.49 -15.13 18.08
CA SER A 118 -1.70 -16.22 17.47
C SER A 118 -0.99 -15.95 16.15
N LYS A 119 0.32 -15.72 16.22
CA LYS A 119 1.32 -16.30 15.31
C LYS A 119 2.65 -16.41 16.05
N SER A 120 3.03 -17.66 16.29
CA SER A 120 4.39 -18.16 16.47
C SER A 120 5.49 -17.11 16.58
N SER A 121 5.97 -16.88 17.80
CA SER A 121 7.29 -16.33 18.04
C SER A 121 8.31 -17.25 17.36
N PRO A 122 9.11 -16.80 16.37
CA PRO A 122 10.40 -17.44 16.18
C PRO A 122 11.19 -17.07 17.43
N SER A 123 11.47 -18.08 18.24
CA SER A 123 12.50 -18.01 19.28
C SER A 123 13.84 -17.71 18.58
N PHE A 124 14.11 -16.43 18.31
CA PHE A 124 15.47 -15.97 18.09
C PHE A 124 16.14 -15.95 19.46
N GLY A 125 16.67 -17.12 19.84
CA GLY A 125 17.42 -17.35 21.08
C GLY A 125 18.81 -16.71 21.07
N ALA A 126 18.94 -15.50 20.54
CA ALA A 126 20.14 -14.69 20.60
C ALA A 126 19.76 -13.28 21.07
N PRO A 127 20.43 -12.72 22.10
CA PRO A 127 20.22 -11.32 22.45
C PRO A 127 20.54 -10.45 21.23
N PRO A 128 19.75 -9.39 20.96
CA PRO A 128 20.05 -8.48 19.88
C PRO A 128 21.47 -7.94 20.06
N PRO A 129 22.25 -7.79 18.97
CA PRO A 129 23.59 -7.22 19.06
C PRO A 129 23.50 -5.84 19.74
N PRO A 130 24.48 -5.48 20.58
CA PRO A 130 24.50 -4.19 21.24
C PRO A 130 24.44 -3.09 20.19
N ILE A 131 23.46 -2.19 20.36
CA ILE A 131 23.26 -1.06 19.46
C ILE A 131 24.51 -0.18 19.55
N PRO A 132 25.20 0.14 18.44
CA PRO A 132 26.35 1.05 18.50
C PRO A 132 25.89 2.40 19.06
N SER A 133 26.69 2.99 19.95
CA SER A 133 26.39 4.25 20.66
C SER A 133 26.24 5.49 19.75
N PHE A 134 26.46 5.33 18.44
CA PHE A 134 26.22 6.33 17.41
C PHE A 134 24.80 6.26 16.80
N ALA A 135 23.98 5.26 17.15
CA ALA A 135 22.62 5.20 16.65
C ALA A 135 21.78 6.34 17.25
N PRO A 136 21.08 7.14 16.43
CA PRO A 136 20.23 8.21 16.93
C PRO A 136 19.14 7.62 17.85
N PRO A 137 18.78 8.34 18.93
CA PRO A 137 17.73 7.87 19.84
C PRO A 137 16.43 7.70 19.06
N VAL A 138 15.76 6.56 19.28
CA VAL A 138 14.51 6.24 18.61
C VAL A 138 13.49 7.35 18.93
N PRO A 139 12.89 8.00 17.92
CA PRO A 139 11.94 9.07 18.16
C PRO A 139 10.71 8.55 18.94
N PRO A 140 10.20 9.31 19.93
CA PRO A 140 9.00 8.94 20.65
C PRO A 140 7.80 8.87 19.70
N ASN A 141 6.90 7.90 19.93
CA ASN A 141 5.69 7.63 19.12
C ASN A 141 5.92 7.06 17.71
N ILE A 142 6.93 6.20 17.52
CA ILE A 142 7.16 5.51 16.24
C ILE A 142 5.91 4.80 15.69
N ILE A 143 5.03 4.31 16.58
CA ILE A 143 3.79 3.61 16.22
C ILE A 143 2.77 4.55 15.57
N ALA A 144 2.75 5.84 15.95
CA ALA A 144 1.82 6.82 15.37
C ALA A 144 2.28 7.33 13.98
N MET A 145 3.58 7.23 13.69
CA MET A 145 4.18 7.52 12.38
C MET A 145 4.28 6.30 11.47
N ALA A 146 3.96 5.10 11.98
CA ALA A 146 4.02 3.90 11.18
C ALA A 146 2.99 3.98 10.04
N PRO A 147 3.39 3.76 8.77
CA PRO A 147 2.46 3.72 7.66
C PRO A 147 1.43 2.62 7.90
N LYS A 148 0.15 2.94 7.63
CA LYS A 148 -0.99 2.04 7.90
C LYS A 148 -1.04 0.87 6.91
N ASP A 149 -0.46 1.02 5.71
CA ASP A 149 -0.40 -0.01 4.66
C ASP A 149 0.97 -0.72 4.68
N GLN A 150 0.96 -2.06 4.67
CA GLN A 150 2.15 -2.90 4.69
C GLN A 150 3.07 -2.67 3.47
N ARG A 151 2.51 -2.33 2.30
CA ARG A 151 3.31 -2.03 1.10
C ARG A 151 4.12 -0.74 1.29
N GLU A 152 3.53 0.27 1.92
CA GLU A 152 4.21 1.53 2.21
C GLU A 152 5.30 1.34 3.28
N ALA A 153 5.05 0.48 4.28
CA ALA A 153 6.06 0.07 5.26
C ALA A 153 7.26 -0.65 4.59
N MET A 154 6.98 -1.60 3.68
CA MET A 154 8.01 -2.33 2.93
C MET A 154 8.82 -1.39 2.04
N ASN A 155 8.15 -0.47 1.33
CA ASN A 155 8.81 0.51 0.49
C ASN A 155 9.69 1.46 1.32
N SER A 156 9.20 1.94 2.46
CA SER A 156 9.96 2.80 3.38
C SER A 156 11.22 2.10 3.91
N MET A 157 11.11 0.80 4.21
CA MET A 157 12.24 -0.02 4.62
C MET A 157 13.30 -0.14 3.51
N LEU A 158 12.88 -0.43 2.27
CA LEU A 158 13.77 -0.54 1.12
C LEU A 158 14.46 0.80 0.80
N MET A 159 13.73 1.91 0.88
CA MET A 159 14.30 3.26 0.73
C MET A 159 15.33 3.55 1.82
N SER A 160 15.04 3.21 3.08
CA SER A 160 15.97 3.41 4.19
C SER A 160 17.25 2.59 4.02
N TRP A 161 17.13 1.35 3.53
CA TRP A 161 18.29 0.49 3.24
C TRP A 161 19.17 1.07 2.13
N TYR A 162 18.55 1.51 1.03
CA TYR A 162 19.25 2.16 -0.07
C TYR A 162 20.00 3.42 0.37
N MET A 163 19.34 4.32 1.12
CA MET A 163 19.96 5.55 1.62
C MET A 163 21.14 5.24 2.55
N SER A 164 20.96 4.30 3.47
CA SER A 164 22.03 3.88 4.38
C SER A 164 23.24 3.34 3.61
N GLY A 165 23.00 2.47 2.61
CA GLY A 165 24.05 1.90 1.76
C GLY A 165 24.80 2.96 0.96
N TYR A 166 24.08 3.87 0.30
CA TYR A 166 24.65 4.97 -0.47
C TYR A 166 25.59 5.82 0.39
N HIS A 167 25.13 6.22 1.58
CA HIS A 167 25.94 7.01 2.49
C HIS A 167 27.18 6.24 2.97
N THR A 168 27.05 4.96 3.35
CA THR A 168 28.21 4.16 3.78
C THR A 168 29.28 4.04 2.70
N GLY A 169 28.88 3.81 1.45
CA GLY A 169 29.83 3.72 0.33
C GLY A 169 30.50 5.05 0.00
N TYR A 170 29.75 6.15 0.09
CA TYR A 170 30.27 7.50 -0.13
C TYR A 170 31.38 7.86 0.87
N TYR A 171 31.14 7.61 2.16
CA TYR A 171 32.16 7.85 3.20
C TYR A 171 33.39 6.98 3.02
N GLN A 172 33.23 5.71 2.63
CA GLN A 172 34.35 4.82 2.36
C GLN A 172 35.24 5.33 1.21
N ALA A 173 34.62 5.75 0.10
CA ALA A 173 35.35 6.30 -1.04
C ALA A 173 36.11 7.59 -0.69
N MET A 174 35.54 8.46 0.13
CA MET A 174 36.20 9.68 0.62
C MET A 174 37.40 9.36 1.53
N ALA A 175 37.24 8.39 2.44
CA ALA A 175 38.31 7.97 3.35
C ALA A 175 39.50 7.36 2.57
N ASP A 176 39.22 6.51 1.58
CA ASP A 176 40.24 5.91 0.72
C ASP A 176 40.99 6.99 -0.10
N ASN A 177 40.28 8.02 -0.58
CA ASN A 177 40.90 9.14 -1.30
C ASN A 177 41.83 9.97 -0.39
N GLN A 178 41.40 10.28 0.84
CA GLN A 178 42.25 10.97 1.82
C GLN A 178 43.51 10.16 2.17
N GLN A 179 43.39 8.83 2.30
CA GLN A 179 44.55 7.97 2.57
C GLN A 179 45.55 7.90 1.41
N GLN A 180 45.06 7.95 0.16
CA GLN A 180 45.93 8.00 -1.02
C GLN A 180 46.67 9.34 -1.12
N GLN A 181 46.01 10.45 -0.77
CA GLN A 181 46.66 11.77 -0.73
C GLN A 181 47.73 11.88 0.36
N ASN A 182 47.52 11.26 1.53
CA ASN A 182 48.51 11.26 2.63
C ASN A 182 49.70 10.32 2.41
N LYS A 183 49.69 9.48 1.37
CA LYS A 183 50.79 8.57 1.00
C LYS A 183 51.72 9.13 -0.07
N HIS A 184 51.49 10.37 -0.54
CA HIS A 184 52.38 11.15 -1.39
C HIS A 184 52.96 12.33 -0.60
#